data_AF-A0A1B7VFA2-F1
#
_entry.id   AF-A0A1B7VFA2-F1
#
_cell.length_a   1.000
_cell.length_b   1.000
_cell.length_c   1.000
_cell.angle_alpha   90.00
_cell.angle_beta   90.00
_cell.angle_gamma   90.00
#
_symmetry.space_group_name_H-M   'P 1'
#
loop_
_entity.id
_entity.type
_entity.pdbx_description
1 polymer ?
#
loop_
_entity_poly.entity_id
_entity_poly.type
_entity_poly.pdbx_seq_one_letter_code
_entity_poly.pdbx_strand_id
1 'polypeptide(L)' 'MSKALSDLLFGNGIQLITAVRRNMKSKALSNEEKLLLRKRSVIETVNDELKNICQVEHTRHRSISGFLLN' A
#
# COMPACT_ATOMS: atom_id res chain seq x y z
N MET A 1 0.28 11.81 6.94
CA MET A 1 1.36 10.88 6.54
C MET A 1 2.68 11.51 6.89
N SER A 2 3.60 10.75 7.49
CA SER A 2 4.94 11.26 7.80
C SER A 2 5.75 11.42 6.52
N LYS A 3 6.43 12.56 6.37
CA LYS A 3 7.34 12.81 5.23
C LYS A 3 8.44 11.75 5.18
N ALA A 4 9.00 11.40 6.34
CA ALA A 4 10.07 10.41 6.46
C ALA A 4 9.68 9.03 5.89
N LEU A 5 8.44 8.59 6.10
CA LEU A 5 7.96 7.32 5.53
C LEU A 5 7.85 7.40 4.00
N SER A 6 7.35 8.52 3.47
CA SER A 6 7.24 8.71 2.02
C SER A 6 8.62 8.71 1.36
N ASP A 7 9.59 9.38 1.98
CA ASP A 7 10.96 9.48 1.46
C ASP A 7 11.68 8.12 1.51
N LEU A 8 11.49 7.35 2.59
CA LEU A 8 12.02 5.99 2.73
C LEU A 8 11.47 5.05 1.65
N LEU A 9 10.15 5.04 1.45
CA LEU A 9 9.51 4.21 0.43
C LEU A 9 9.98 4.60 -0.97
N PHE A 10 10.08 5.91 -1.24
CA PHE A 10 10.55 6.40 -2.53
C PHE A 10 12.01 6.00 -2.79
N GLY A 11 12.87 6.02 -1.76
CA GLY A 11 14.25 5.51 -1.84
C GLY A 11 14.33 4.02 -2.21
N ASN A 12 13.30 3.24 -1.87
CA ASN A 12 13.16 1.83 -2.25
C ASN A 12 12.41 1.63 -3.59
N GLY A 13 12.16 2.70 -4.35
CA GLY A 13 11.42 2.65 -5.61
C GLY A 13 9.91 2.49 -5.45
N ILE A 14 9.37 2.66 -4.23
CA ILE A 14 7.95 2.52 -3.92
C ILE A 14 7.30 3.90 -3.81
N GLN A 15 6.41 4.23 -4.75
CA GLN A 15 5.66 5.47 -4.70
C GLN A 15 4.41 5.34 -3.82
N LEU A 16 4.29 6.23 -2.84
CA LEU A 16 3.11 6.31 -1.99
C LEU A 16 2.01 7.17 -2.64
N ILE A 17 0.89 6.55 -3.00
CA ILE A 17 -0.29 7.21 -3.58
C ILE A 17 -1.41 7.29 -2.53
N THR A 18 -1.79 8.51 -2.14
CA THR A 18 -2.84 8.75 -1.13
C THR A 18 -3.67 9.98 -1.45
N ALA A 19 -4.95 9.97 -1.10
CA ALA A 19 -5.78 11.18 -1.11
C ALA A 19 -5.29 12.22 -0.08
N VAL A 20 -5.38 13.50 -0.43
CA VAL A 20 -5.03 14.61 0.47
C VAL A 20 -6.11 14.74 1.56
N ARG A 21 -5.70 14.70 2.83
CA ARG A 21 -6.59 14.88 3.99
C ARG A 21 -6.46 16.29 4.58
N ARG A 22 -7.43 16.71 5.39
CA ARG A 22 -7.55 18.07 5.96
C ARG A 22 -6.27 18.63 6.63
N ASN A 23 -5.42 17.78 7.21
CA ASN A 23 -4.18 18.18 7.90
C ASN A 23 -2.90 17.84 7.12
N MET A 24 -3.01 17.58 5.81
CA MET A 24 -1.86 17.33 4.94
C MET A 24 -1.53 18.57 4.11
N LYS A 25 -0.25 18.75 3.79
CA LYS A 25 0.14 19.73 2.77
C LYS A 25 -0.52 19.36 1.44
N SER A 26 -1.01 20.36 0.73
CA SER A 26 -1.55 20.17 -0.61
C SER A 26 -0.49 19.53 -1.51
N LYS A 27 -0.90 18.51 -2.28
CA LYS A 27 -0.05 17.82 -3.24
C LYS A 27 -0.79 17.76 -4.57
N ALA A 28 -0.11 18.11 -5.65
CA ALA A 28 -0.62 17.88 -7.00
C ALA A 28 -0.60 16.38 -7.28
N LEU A 29 -1.76 15.81 -7.59
CA LEU A 29 -1.88 14.42 -8.01
C LEU A 29 -1.92 14.34 -9.54
N SER A 30 -1.16 13.41 -10.10
CA SER A 30 -1.23 13.10 -11.53
C SER A 30 -2.60 12.53 -11.90
N ASN A 31 -2.93 12.50 -13.19
CA ASN A 31 -4.18 11.89 -13.65
C ASN A 31 -4.24 10.39 -13.34
N GLU A 32 -3.08 9.72 -13.40
CA GLU A 32 -2.95 8.31 -13.04
C GLU A 32 -3.16 8.07 -11.55
N GLU A 33 -2.54 8.87 -10.67
CA GLU A 33 -2.74 8.80 -9.22
C GLU A 33 -4.23 8.99 -8.86
N LYS A 34 -4.91 9.93 -9.52
CA LYS A 34 -6.36 10.16 -9.34
C LYS A 34 -7.20 8.97 -9.81
N LEU A 35 -6.84 8.35 -10.93
CA LEU A 35 -7.52 7.16 -11.44
C LEU A 35 -7.37 5.97 -10.49
N LEU A 36 -6.15 5.72 -10.00
CA LEU A 36 -5.88 4.66 -9.04
C LEU A 36 -6.65 4.86 -7.73
N LEU A 37 -6.69 6.10 -7.22
CA LEU A 37 -7.48 6.43 -6.02
C LEU A 37 -8.99 6.21 -6.23
N ARG A 38 -9.53 6.45 -7.43
CA ARG A 38 -10.93 6.15 -7.76
C ARG A 38 -11.21 4.65 -7.82
N LYS A 39 -10.25 3.85 -8.27
CA LYS A 39 -10.36 2.38 -8.33
C LYS A 39 -9.95 1.67 -7.03
N ARG A 40 -9.66 2.42 -5.97
CA ARG A 40 -9.11 1.90 -4.70
C ARG A 40 -9.91 0.74 -4.13
N SER A 41 -11.25 0.80 -4.15
CA SER A 41 -12.09 -0.29 -3.64
C SER A 41 -11.84 -1.62 -4.37
N VAL A 42 -11.68 -1.59 -5.70
CA VAL A 42 -11.40 -2.80 -6.49
C VAL A 42 -10.00 -3.33 -6.20
N ILE A 43 -9.01 -2.43 -6.11
CA ILE A 43 -7.63 -2.79 -5.78
C ILE A 43 -7.57 -3.45 -4.39
N GLU A 44 -8.27 -2.88 -3.40
CA GLU A 44 -8.35 -3.44 -2.05
C GLU A 44 -9.01 -4.81 -2.03
N THR A 45 -10.16 -4.99 -2.73
CA THR A 45 -10.81 -6.30 -2.84
C THR A 45 -9.90 -7.35 -3.46
N VAL A 46 -9.20 -7.03 -4.55
CA VAL A 46 -8.24 -7.99 -5.16
C VAL A 46 -7.11 -8.33 -4.19
N ASN A 47 -6.58 -7.35 -3.46
CA ASN A 47 -5.55 -7.60 -2.46
C ASN A 47 -6.05 -8.47 -1.31
N ASP A 48 -7.32 -8.31 -0.88
CA ASP A 48 -7.94 -9.13 0.14
C ASP A 48 -8.06 -10.60 -0.31
N GLU A 49 -8.54 -10.84 -1.53
CA GLU A 49 -8.59 -12.19 -2.11
C GLU A 49 -7.19 -12.81 -2.26
N LEU A 50 -6.20 -12.04 -2.71
CA LEU A 50 -4.83 -12.52 -2.84
C LEU A 50 -4.21 -12.88 -1.47
N LYS A 51 -4.47 -12.06 -0.44
CA LYS A 51 -4.03 -12.36 0.92
C LYS A 51 -4.67 -13.65 1.45
N ASN A 52 -5.93 -13.91 1.12
CA ASN A 52 -6.63 -15.13 1.48
C ASN A 52 -6.02 -16.36 0.78
N ILE A 53 -5.91 -16.33 -0.55
CA ILE A 53 -5.38 -17.42 -1.37
C ILE A 53 -3.95 -17.77 -0.98
N CYS A 54 -3.11 -16.75 -0.78
CA CYS A 54 -1.71 -16.93 -0.38
C CYS A 54 -1.54 -17.18 1.13
N GLN A 55 -2.64 -17.30 1.88
CA GLN A 55 -2.69 -17.52 3.34
C GLN A 55 -1.92 -16.48 4.17
N VAL A 56 -1.63 -15.31 3.60
CA VAL A 56 -0.84 -14.23 4.21
C VAL A 56 -1.54 -13.65 5.45
N GLU A 57 -2.88 -13.70 5.49
CA GLU A 57 -3.66 -13.19 6.62
C GLU A 57 -3.80 -14.16 7.79
N HIS A 58 -3.70 -15.47 7.54
CA HIS A 58 -4.02 -16.50 8.55
C HIS A 58 -2.83 -16.87 9.43
N THR A 59 -1.62 -16.65 8.96
CA THR A 59 -0.40 -16.93 9.67
C THR A 59 0.13 -15.64 10.29
N ARG A 60 0.14 -15.54 11.62
CA ARG A 60 0.99 -14.57 12.32
C ARG A 60 2.44 -14.89 11.96
N HIS A 61 2.93 -14.32 10.87
CA HIS A 61 4.30 -14.47 10.44
C HIS A 61 5.21 -13.78 11.44
N ARG A 62 5.78 -14.55 12.37
CA ARG A 62 6.74 -14.05 13.36
C ARG A 62 8.12 -13.77 12.75
N SER A 63 8.35 -14.25 11.52
CA SER A 63 9.54 -13.96 10.72
C SER A 63 9.26 -14.18 9.23
N ILE A 64 10.00 -13.48 8.37
CA ILE A 64 9.95 -13.66 6.91
C ILE A 64 10.45 -15.06 6.53
N SER A 65 11.50 -15.57 7.20
CA SER A 65 12.02 -16.91 6.95
C SER A 65 10.98 -18.00 7.24
N GLY A 66 10.18 -17.85 8.30
CA GLY A 66 9.09 -18.78 8.61
C GLY A 66 7.86 -18.66 7.71
N PHE A 67 7.76 -17.59 6.92
CA PHE A 67 6.77 -17.46 5.84
C PHE A 67 7.22 -18.16 4.56
N LEU A 68 8.49 -18.00 4.16
CA LEU A 68 9.00 -18.55 2.90
C LEU A 68 9.23 -20.08 2.91
N LEU A 69 9.34 -20.68 4.10
CA LEU A 69 9.68 -22.09 4.28
C LEU A 69 8.47 -22.98 4.65
N ASN A 70 7.29 -22.40 4.89
CA ASN A 70 6.05 -23.15 5.19
C ASN A 70 5.12 -23.18 3.98
#